data_AF-A0A2U8E5Z2-F1
#
_entry.id   AF-A0A2U8E5Z2-F1
#
_cell.length_a   1.000
_cell.length_b   1.000
_cell.length_c   1.000
_cell.angle_alpha   90.00
_cell.angle_beta   90.00
_cell.angle_gamma   90.00
#
_symmetry.space_group_name_H-M   'P 1'
#
loop_
_entity.id
_entity.type
_entity.pdbx_description
1 polymer ?
#
loop_
_entity_poly.entity_id
_entity_poly.type
_entity_poly.pdbx_seq_one_letter_code
_entity_poly.pdbx_strand_id
1 'polypeptide(L)'
;MFVIVGGVTGKAVVFMRRRGALRAKNEADCHAGRLRRRRAVREVCLAHGENLRSVRFTLRMSTKTTYGLILAAVGIALTLVGYLLGLQTERVGSTLASMFQWIGVIAGFFVIWLGVRAVRDENNDQCLTFGQGVGAGVVIVLVAALIGAVYTFVHFTFINPDYADHMMTFVEQKWADAGMNARQMEAAEKITRMFFHPGALAAMGFLSQMFFGVVSSLIVAAIVKRNPPSPAATPPVVPPVIPPPAAQ
;
A
#
# COMPACT_ATOMS: atom_id res chain seq x y z
N MET A 1 26.60 -23.21 -38.94
CA MET A 1 25.70 -22.05 -38.73
C MET A 1 24.47 -22.53 -37.97
N PHE A 2 24.37 -22.13 -36.70
CA PHE A 2 23.15 -22.16 -35.87
C PHE A 2 22.48 -23.52 -35.56
N VAL A 3 23.19 -24.33 -34.77
CA VAL A 3 22.61 -25.30 -33.79
C VAL A 3 21.90 -24.57 -32.61
N ILE A 4 21.54 -23.29 -32.79
CA ILE A 4 21.12 -22.37 -31.71
C ILE A 4 19.70 -21.86 -31.99
N VAL A 5 18.72 -22.73 -32.23
CA VAL A 5 17.30 -22.30 -32.27
C VAL A 5 16.36 -23.26 -31.51
N GLY A 6 16.69 -24.54 -31.34
CA GLY A 6 15.79 -25.51 -30.68
C GLY A 6 15.85 -25.58 -29.14
N GLY A 7 16.85 -24.98 -28.49
CA GLY A 7 17.13 -25.21 -27.06
C GLY A 7 16.41 -24.28 -26.06
N VAL A 8 15.83 -23.17 -26.54
CA VAL A 8 15.32 -22.10 -25.67
C VAL A 8 13.86 -22.31 -25.28
N THR A 9 13.03 -22.87 -26.16
CA THR A 9 11.61 -23.13 -25.90
C THR A 9 11.38 -24.27 -24.90
N GLY A 10 12.17 -25.34 -24.95
CA GLY A 10 12.04 -26.48 -24.02
C GLY A 10 12.39 -26.12 -22.57
N LYS A 11 13.46 -25.35 -22.34
CA LYS A 11 13.87 -24.92 -20.99
C LYS A 11 12.88 -23.92 -20.38
N ALA A 12 12.29 -23.02 -21.19
CA ALA A 12 11.30 -22.07 -20.73
C ALA A 12 10.00 -22.75 -20.26
N VAL A 13 9.52 -23.75 -21.01
CA VAL A 13 8.30 -24.51 -20.64
C VAL A 13 8.54 -25.36 -19.39
N VAL A 14 9.69 -26.02 -19.27
CA VAL A 14 10.06 -26.80 -18.07
C VAL A 14 10.22 -25.91 -16.84
N PHE A 15 10.78 -24.71 -17.00
CA PHE A 15 10.96 -23.75 -15.92
C PHE A 15 9.62 -23.13 -15.47
N MET A 16 8.71 -22.81 -16.40
CA MET A 16 7.36 -22.36 -16.06
C MET A 16 6.55 -23.45 -15.35
N ARG A 17 6.65 -24.71 -15.79
CA ARG A 17 5.98 -25.86 -15.14
C ARG A 17 6.52 -26.13 -13.73
N ARG A 18 7.84 -25.98 -13.52
CA ARG A 18 8.46 -26.03 -12.17
C ARG A 18 8.02 -24.88 -11.26
N ARG A 19 7.90 -23.65 -11.78
CA ARG A 19 7.39 -22.50 -10.99
C ARG A 19 5.91 -22.66 -10.62
N GLY A 20 5.09 -23.19 -11.52
CA GLY A 20 3.69 -23.51 -11.25
C GLY A 20 3.53 -24.59 -10.16
N ALA A 21 4.31 -25.67 -10.26
CA ALA A 21 4.32 -26.73 -9.26
C ALA A 21 4.83 -26.27 -7.87
N LEU A 22 5.85 -25.39 -7.83
CA LEU A 22 6.35 -24.80 -6.59
C LEU A 22 5.35 -23.82 -5.96
N ARG A 23 4.61 -23.05 -6.76
CA ARG A 23 3.51 -22.19 -6.27
C ARG A 23 2.38 -23.03 -5.67
N ALA A 24 1.92 -24.06 -6.40
CA ALA A 24 0.87 -24.95 -5.94
C ALA A 24 1.27 -25.72 -4.66
N LYS A 25 2.53 -26.14 -4.55
CA LYS A 25 3.05 -26.79 -3.35
C LYS A 25 3.11 -25.84 -2.16
N ASN A 26 3.59 -24.60 -2.35
CA ASN A 26 3.62 -23.59 -1.29
C ASN A 26 2.21 -23.18 -0.82
N GLU A 27 1.24 -23.13 -1.73
CA GLU A 27 -0.17 -22.89 -1.41
C GLU A 27 -0.79 -24.05 -0.63
N ALA A 28 -0.48 -25.29 -1.02
CA ALA A 28 -0.90 -26.51 -0.32
C ALA A 28 -0.27 -26.64 1.07
N ASP A 29 1.02 -26.32 1.22
CA ASP A 29 1.74 -26.37 2.51
C ASP A 29 1.19 -25.29 3.48
N CYS A 30 0.86 -24.10 2.97
CA CYS A 30 0.15 -23.06 3.72
C CYS A 30 -1.29 -23.48 4.09
N HIS A 31 -1.95 -24.29 3.26
CA HIS A 31 -3.29 -24.82 3.53
C HIS A 31 -3.27 -26.00 4.53
N ALA A 32 -2.23 -26.82 4.53
CA ALA A 32 -2.04 -27.93 5.47
C ALA A 32 -1.72 -27.43 6.90
N GLY A 33 -0.92 -26.36 7.03
CA GLY A 33 -0.70 -25.67 8.30
C GLY A 33 -2.00 -25.13 8.92
N ARG A 34 -2.94 -24.66 8.09
CA ARG A 34 -4.27 -24.20 8.50
C ARG A 34 -5.11 -25.28 9.20
N LEU A 35 -5.01 -26.55 8.76
CA LEU A 35 -5.81 -27.66 9.31
C LEU A 35 -5.25 -28.18 10.64
N ARG A 36 -3.92 -28.25 10.80
CA ARG A 36 -3.29 -28.64 12.07
C ARG A 36 -3.59 -27.64 13.19
N ARG A 37 -3.65 -26.35 12.87
CA ARG A 37 -4.00 -25.28 13.83
C ARG A 37 -5.48 -25.27 14.25
N ARG A 38 -6.43 -25.68 13.41
CA ARG A 38 -7.86 -25.75 13.82
C ARG A 38 -8.09 -26.72 14.98
N ARG A 39 -7.29 -27.80 15.09
CA ARG A 39 -7.34 -28.70 16.25
C ARG A 39 -6.68 -28.07 17.48
N ALA A 40 -5.48 -27.52 17.34
CA ALA A 40 -4.74 -26.90 18.45
C ALA A 40 -5.45 -25.66 19.04
N VAL A 41 -6.03 -24.79 18.22
CA VAL A 41 -6.77 -23.60 18.68
C VAL A 41 -8.09 -23.99 19.36
N ARG A 42 -8.73 -25.08 18.91
CA ARG A 42 -9.95 -25.60 19.54
C ARG A 42 -9.66 -26.15 20.94
N GLU A 43 -8.49 -26.76 21.14
CA GLU A 43 -8.05 -27.25 22.45
C GLU A 43 -7.67 -26.11 23.41
N VAL A 44 -6.96 -25.08 22.92
CA VAL A 44 -6.59 -23.91 23.76
C VAL A 44 -7.81 -23.03 24.10
N CYS A 45 -8.80 -22.90 23.21
CA CYS A 45 -10.04 -22.15 23.50
C CYS A 45 -10.93 -22.84 24.54
N LEU A 46 -10.87 -24.17 24.68
CA LEU A 46 -11.62 -24.89 25.71
C LEU A 46 -10.98 -24.75 27.09
N ALA A 47 -9.68 -24.44 27.17
CA ALA A 47 -8.94 -24.33 28.43
C ALA A 47 -9.01 -22.93 29.10
N HIS A 48 -9.34 -21.87 28.35
CA HIS A 48 -9.27 -20.48 28.85
C HIS A 48 -10.64 -19.77 28.87
N GLY A 49 -11.61 -20.36 29.57
CA GLY A 49 -13.01 -19.94 29.63
C GLY A 49 -13.33 -18.63 30.36
N GLU A 50 -12.38 -17.90 30.96
CA GLU A 50 -12.69 -16.74 31.82
C GLU A 50 -11.76 -15.53 31.63
N ASN A 51 -11.73 -14.89 30.45
CA ASN A 51 -11.34 -13.46 30.37
C ASN A 51 -11.62 -12.75 29.03
N LEU A 52 -12.57 -13.23 28.21
CA LEU A 52 -12.73 -12.73 26.83
C LEU A 52 -13.74 -11.58 26.69
N ARG A 53 -14.23 -11.00 27.80
CA ARG A 53 -15.35 -10.04 27.77
C ARG A 53 -14.93 -8.56 27.78
N SER A 54 -13.81 -8.16 28.39
CA SER A 54 -13.45 -6.73 28.50
C SER A 54 -12.64 -6.16 27.32
N VAL A 55 -11.87 -6.99 26.60
CA VAL A 55 -11.05 -6.52 25.45
C VAL A 55 -11.83 -6.52 24.13
N ARG A 56 -13.03 -7.11 24.10
CA ARG A 56 -13.87 -7.24 22.89
C ARG A 56 -14.53 -5.93 22.44
N PHE A 57 -14.37 -4.85 23.21
CA PHE A 57 -14.99 -3.55 22.91
C PHE A 57 -14.12 -2.62 22.05
N THR A 58 -12.87 -2.99 21.74
CA THR A 58 -12.19 -2.37 20.60
C THR A 58 -12.84 -2.90 19.33
N LEU A 59 -13.63 -2.05 18.68
CA LEU A 59 -14.20 -2.25 17.35
C LEU A 59 -13.21 -3.06 16.50
N ARG A 60 -13.51 -4.34 16.23
CA ARG A 60 -12.67 -5.21 15.40
C ARG A 60 -12.84 -4.80 13.94
N MET A 61 -12.44 -3.56 13.62
CA MET A 61 -12.30 -3.10 12.25
C MET A 61 -11.20 -3.93 11.60
N SER A 62 -11.38 -4.26 10.31
CA SER A 62 -10.31 -4.92 9.57
C SER A 62 -9.10 -4.00 9.55
N THR A 63 -7.92 -4.56 9.79
CA THR A 63 -6.65 -3.85 9.88
C THR A 63 -6.37 -3.03 8.62
N LYS A 64 -6.75 -3.54 7.46
CA LYS A 64 -6.69 -2.82 6.18
C LYS A 64 -7.50 -1.52 6.20
N THR A 65 -8.69 -1.54 6.79
CA THR A 65 -9.56 -0.37 6.92
C THR A 65 -9.01 0.62 7.94
N THR A 66 -8.50 0.13 9.08
CA THR A 66 -7.88 0.99 10.11
C THR A 66 -6.69 1.77 9.56
N TYR A 67 -5.76 1.09 8.87
CA TYR A 67 -4.63 1.78 8.24
C TYR A 67 -5.04 2.67 7.06
N GLY A 68 -6.13 2.34 6.35
CA GLY A 68 -6.72 3.24 5.35
C GLY A 68 -7.27 4.53 5.96
N LEU A 69 -7.93 4.45 7.11
CA LEU A 69 -8.40 5.61 7.87
C LEU A 69 -7.25 6.46 8.41
N ILE A 70 -6.19 5.82 8.93
CA ILE A 70 -4.98 6.52 9.38
C ILE A 70 -4.31 7.24 8.21
N LEU A 71 -4.17 6.58 7.06
CA LEU A 71 -3.60 7.19 5.85
C LEU A 71 -4.42 8.40 5.40
N ALA A 72 -5.75 8.30 5.40
CA ALA A 72 -6.63 9.42 5.10
C ALA A 72 -6.46 10.57 6.11
N ALA A 73 -6.47 10.28 7.41
CA ALA A 73 -6.33 11.28 8.46
C ALA A 73 -4.98 12.01 8.40
N VAL A 74 -3.89 11.28 8.16
CA VAL A 74 -2.56 11.86 7.95
C VAL A 74 -2.55 12.75 6.71
N GLY A 75 -3.13 12.29 5.60
CA GLY A 75 -3.24 13.09 4.38
C GLY A 75 -4.01 14.39 4.61
N ILE A 76 -5.18 14.32 5.25
CA ILE A 76 -6.01 15.49 5.59
C ILE A 76 -5.27 16.46 6.50
N ALA A 77 -4.64 15.96 7.55
CA ALA A 77 -3.86 16.79 8.48
C ALA A 77 -2.72 17.50 7.76
N LEU A 78 -2.00 16.80 6.87
CA LEU A 78 -0.95 17.41 6.06
C LEU A 78 -1.48 18.49 5.12
N THR A 79 -2.63 18.25 4.46
CA THR A 79 -3.27 19.27 3.60
C THR A 79 -3.64 20.52 4.40
N LEU A 80 -4.22 20.36 5.59
CA LEU A 80 -4.58 21.48 6.47
C LEU A 80 -3.35 22.24 6.96
N VAL A 81 -2.31 21.54 7.40
CA VAL A 81 -1.05 22.17 7.81
C VAL A 81 -0.43 22.95 6.64
N GLY A 82 -0.44 22.39 5.43
CA GLY A 82 0.04 23.08 4.24
C GLY A 82 -0.75 24.34 3.92
N TYR A 83 -2.07 24.32 4.12
CA TYR A 83 -2.92 25.49 3.99
C TYR A 83 -2.60 26.56 5.05
N LEU A 84 -2.52 26.18 6.33
CA LEU A 84 -2.20 27.10 7.43
C LEU A 84 -0.80 27.73 7.30
N LEU A 85 0.15 27.03 6.68
CA LEU A 85 1.48 27.54 6.37
C LEU A 85 1.54 28.43 5.12
N GLY A 86 0.39 28.69 4.46
CA GLY A 86 0.30 29.51 3.26
C GLY A 86 0.97 28.86 2.03
N LEU A 87 1.27 27.56 2.06
CA LEU A 87 1.94 26.86 0.96
C LEU A 87 1.04 26.69 -0.26
N GLN A 88 -0.25 26.85 -0.08
CA GLN A 88 -1.28 26.76 -1.12
C GLN A 88 -1.78 28.13 -1.63
N THR A 89 -1.35 29.23 -1.04
CA THR A 89 -1.84 30.58 -1.39
C THR A 89 -0.68 31.49 -1.79
N GLU A 90 0.07 32.00 -0.83
CA GLU A 90 1.14 32.99 -1.07
C GLU A 90 2.44 32.36 -1.56
N ARG A 91 2.70 31.11 -1.16
CA ARG A 91 3.98 30.43 -1.40
C ARG A 91 3.87 29.33 -2.45
N VAL A 92 2.86 29.42 -3.32
CA VAL A 92 2.65 28.52 -4.44
C VAL A 92 3.92 28.49 -5.31
N GLY A 93 4.46 27.29 -5.53
CA GLY A 93 5.69 27.09 -6.32
C GLY A 93 7.01 27.38 -5.61
N SER A 94 6.99 27.79 -4.34
CA SER A 94 8.21 27.92 -3.54
C SER A 94 8.91 26.56 -3.33
N THR A 95 10.21 26.59 -3.06
CA THR A 95 10.97 25.40 -2.68
C THR A 95 10.34 24.71 -1.46
N LEU A 96 9.83 25.50 -0.50
CA LEU A 96 9.17 24.99 0.70
C LEU A 96 7.88 24.23 0.37
N ALA A 97 7.05 24.77 -0.52
CA ALA A 97 5.83 24.09 -0.97
C ALA A 97 6.18 22.76 -1.66
N SER A 98 7.22 22.75 -2.49
CA SER A 98 7.70 21.54 -3.17
C SER A 98 8.22 20.49 -2.18
N MET A 99 9.03 20.90 -1.20
CA MET A 99 9.52 19.99 -0.15
C MET A 99 8.39 19.42 0.70
N PHE A 100 7.36 20.23 1.00
CA PHE A 100 6.21 19.78 1.76
C PHE A 100 5.40 18.70 1.03
N GLN A 101 5.27 18.79 -0.29
CA GLN A 101 4.66 17.73 -1.11
C GLN A 101 5.44 16.41 -1.00
N TRP A 102 6.78 16.46 -1.06
CA TRP A 102 7.62 15.27 -0.89
C TRP A 102 7.48 14.63 0.49
N ILE A 103 7.34 15.44 1.55
CA ILE A 103 7.05 14.94 2.90
C ILE A 103 5.73 14.15 2.91
N GLY A 104 4.69 14.64 2.24
CA GLY A 104 3.42 13.93 2.12
C GLY A 104 3.54 12.57 1.41
N VAL A 105 4.29 12.51 0.31
CA VAL A 105 4.54 11.26 -0.41
C VAL A 105 5.28 10.25 0.48
N ILE A 106 6.33 10.69 1.16
CA ILE A 106 7.12 9.85 2.05
C ILE A 106 6.26 9.34 3.22
N ALA A 107 5.50 10.22 3.88
CA ALA A 107 4.60 9.86 4.96
C ALA A 107 3.55 8.83 4.50
N GLY A 108 2.96 9.03 3.31
CA GLY A 108 2.02 8.09 2.72
C GLY A 108 2.64 6.71 2.50
N PHE A 109 3.86 6.66 1.95
CA PHE A 109 4.60 5.41 1.76
C PHE A 109 4.87 4.68 3.08
N PHE A 110 5.30 5.42 4.12
CA PHE A 110 5.53 4.85 5.45
C PHE A 110 4.25 4.25 6.07
N VAL A 111 3.11 4.91 5.95
CA VAL A 111 1.84 4.40 6.47
C VAL A 111 1.40 3.14 5.71
N ILE A 112 1.55 3.12 4.38
CA ILE A 112 1.27 1.91 3.58
C ILE A 112 2.19 0.76 4.01
N TRP A 113 3.48 1.05 4.21
CA TRP A 113 4.45 0.06 4.68
C TRP A 113 4.07 -0.52 6.04
N LEU A 114 3.71 0.34 7.01
CA LEU A 114 3.23 -0.08 8.33
C LEU A 114 1.95 -0.91 8.23
N GLY A 115 1.00 -0.51 7.38
CA GLY A 115 -0.25 -1.23 7.21
C GLY A 115 -0.07 -2.62 6.60
N VAL A 116 0.74 -2.75 5.55
CA VAL A 116 1.04 -4.06 4.94
C VAL A 116 1.85 -4.93 5.91
N ARG A 117 2.75 -4.34 6.70
CA ARG A 117 3.50 -5.07 7.73
C ARG A 117 2.59 -5.57 8.85
N ALA A 118 1.65 -4.75 9.31
CA ALA A 118 0.66 -5.16 10.32
C ALA A 118 -0.21 -6.31 9.80
N VAL A 119 -0.65 -6.27 8.54
CA VAL A 119 -1.40 -7.37 7.90
C VAL A 119 -0.56 -8.67 7.84
N ARG A 120 0.77 -8.57 7.69
CA ARG A 120 1.65 -9.74 7.80
C ARG A 120 1.75 -10.24 9.24
N ASP A 121 1.91 -9.33 10.20
CA ASP A 121 2.15 -9.68 11.60
C ASP A 121 0.90 -10.29 12.26
N GLU A 122 -0.30 -10.03 11.71
CA GLU A 122 -1.54 -10.75 12.05
C GLU A 122 -1.57 -12.21 11.60
N ASN A 123 -0.79 -12.56 10.57
CA ASN A 123 -0.64 -13.95 10.19
C ASN A 123 0.31 -14.60 11.20
N ASN A 124 -0.18 -15.63 11.90
CA ASN A 124 0.58 -16.32 12.95
C ASN A 124 1.95 -16.89 12.52
N ASP A 125 2.16 -17.09 11.21
CA ASP A 125 3.42 -17.59 10.66
C ASP A 125 4.28 -16.46 10.07
N GLN A 126 3.86 -15.19 10.22
CA GLN A 126 4.46 -13.98 9.65
C GLN A 126 4.75 -14.09 8.13
N CYS A 127 4.03 -14.98 7.45
CA CYS A 127 4.15 -15.22 6.04
C CYS A 127 3.17 -14.31 5.28
N LEU A 128 3.65 -13.68 4.22
CA LEU A 128 2.83 -12.87 3.33
C LEU A 128 3.31 -13.11 1.90
N THR A 129 2.42 -13.68 1.08
CA THR A 129 2.70 -13.83 -0.35
C THR A 129 2.64 -12.47 -1.03
N PHE A 130 3.37 -12.32 -2.15
CA PHE A 130 3.42 -11.06 -2.89
C PHE A 130 2.02 -10.54 -3.26
N GLY A 131 1.16 -11.41 -3.81
CA GLY A 131 -0.21 -11.02 -4.20
C GLY A 131 -1.08 -10.59 -3.01
N GLN A 132 -0.91 -11.22 -1.84
CA GLN A 132 -1.62 -10.81 -0.63
C GLN A 132 -1.14 -9.44 -0.11
N GLY A 133 0.16 -9.16 -0.19
CA GLY A 133 0.71 -7.86 0.19
C GLY A 133 0.26 -6.72 -0.71
N VAL A 134 0.27 -6.95 -2.04
CA VAL A 134 -0.26 -5.98 -3.01
C VAL A 134 -1.75 -5.75 -2.76
N GLY A 135 -2.54 -6.83 -2.65
CA GLY A 135 -3.98 -6.70 -2.40
C GLY A 135 -4.30 -5.97 -1.09
N ALA A 136 -3.52 -6.19 -0.02
CA ALA A 136 -3.67 -5.45 1.23
C ALA A 136 -3.37 -3.96 1.06
N GLY A 137 -2.27 -3.61 0.39
CA GLY A 137 -1.90 -2.22 0.11
C GLY A 137 -2.94 -1.50 -0.76
N VAL A 138 -3.44 -2.14 -1.81
CA VAL A 138 -4.47 -1.55 -2.69
C VAL A 138 -5.76 -1.25 -1.92
N VAL A 139 -6.21 -2.14 -1.03
CA VAL A 139 -7.41 -1.89 -0.22
C VAL A 139 -7.20 -0.72 0.75
N ILE A 140 -6.03 -0.62 1.38
CA ILE A 140 -5.67 0.50 2.27
C ILE A 140 -5.74 1.83 1.49
N VAL A 141 -5.11 1.89 0.31
CA VAL A 141 -5.08 3.10 -0.51
C VAL A 141 -6.46 3.43 -1.06
N LEU A 142 -7.27 2.43 -1.45
CA LEU A 142 -8.63 2.66 -1.97
C LEU A 142 -9.52 3.37 -0.93
N VAL A 143 -9.50 2.87 0.32
CA VAL A 143 -10.23 3.50 1.43
C VAL A 143 -9.74 4.93 1.65
N ALA A 144 -8.41 5.12 1.68
CA ALA A 144 -7.83 6.44 1.87
C ALA A 144 -8.13 7.41 0.72
N ALA A 145 -8.16 6.93 -0.52
CA ALA A 145 -8.43 7.71 -1.71
C ALA A 145 -9.88 8.16 -1.78
N LEU A 146 -10.84 7.30 -1.42
CA LEU A 146 -12.25 7.68 -1.35
C LEU A 146 -12.47 8.82 -0.35
N ILE A 147 -11.93 8.69 0.87
CA ILE A 147 -12.06 9.71 1.90
C ILE A 147 -11.31 10.98 1.50
N GLY A 148 -10.08 10.83 0.98
CA GLY A 148 -9.25 11.93 0.52
C GLY A 148 -9.89 12.72 -0.63
N ALA A 149 -10.59 12.06 -1.55
CA ALA A 149 -11.28 12.72 -2.66
C ALA A 149 -12.45 13.58 -2.16
N VAL A 150 -13.27 13.05 -1.24
CA VAL A 150 -14.37 13.81 -0.61
C VAL A 150 -13.81 15.01 0.15
N TYR A 151 -12.76 14.80 0.94
CA TYR A 151 -12.11 15.89 1.65
C TYR A 151 -11.52 16.94 0.70
N THR A 152 -10.86 16.52 -0.38
CA THR A 152 -10.27 17.41 -1.38
C THR A 152 -11.32 18.33 -2.00
N PHE A 153 -12.49 17.77 -2.33
CA PHE A 153 -13.61 18.55 -2.84
C PHE A 153 -14.09 19.59 -1.82
N VAL A 154 -14.28 19.18 -0.56
CA VAL A 154 -14.71 20.09 0.52
C VAL A 154 -13.65 21.18 0.79
N HIS A 155 -12.38 20.80 0.80
CA HIS A 155 -11.25 21.70 1.07
C HIS A 155 -11.19 22.83 0.03
N PHE A 156 -11.21 22.50 -1.26
CA PHE A 156 -11.12 23.52 -2.32
C PHE A 156 -12.45 24.24 -2.60
N THR A 157 -13.57 23.77 -2.05
CA THR A 157 -14.86 24.47 -2.19
C THR A 157 -15.14 25.41 -1.02
N PHE A 158 -14.77 25.04 0.21
CA PHE A 158 -15.15 25.77 1.43
C PHE A 158 -13.97 26.32 2.24
N ILE A 159 -12.82 25.64 2.25
CA ILE A 159 -11.68 26.03 3.09
C ILE A 159 -10.74 26.96 2.32
N ASN A 160 -10.44 26.62 1.07
CA ASN A 160 -9.54 27.39 0.20
C ASN A 160 -10.15 27.55 -1.21
N PRO A 161 -11.20 28.38 -1.35
CA PRO A 161 -11.81 28.66 -2.66
C PRO A 161 -10.87 29.40 -3.61
N ASP A 162 -9.96 30.23 -3.06
CA ASP A 162 -9.05 31.09 -3.84
C ASP A 162 -7.83 30.32 -4.40
N TYR A 163 -7.71 29.02 -4.10
CA TYR A 163 -6.61 28.19 -4.56
C TYR A 163 -6.42 28.23 -6.08
N ALA A 164 -7.52 28.19 -6.84
CA ALA A 164 -7.47 28.19 -8.30
C ALA A 164 -6.86 29.48 -8.86
N ASP A 165 -7.19 30.64 -8.28
CA ASP A 165 -6.70 31.93 -8.74
C ASP A 165 -5.23 32.16 -8.37
N HIS A 166 -4.80 31.71 -7.19
CA HIS A 166 -3.39 31.70 -6.81
C HIS A 166 -2.56 30.80 -7.72
N MET A 167 -3.09 29.62 -8.06
CA MET A 167 -2.46 28.72 -9.03
C MET A 167 -2.40 29.35 -10.43
N MET A 168 -3.43 30.07 -10.88
CA MET A 168 -3.41 30.71 -12.21
C MET A 168 -2.37 31.80 -12.30
N THR A 169 -2.27 32.65 -11.29
CA THR A 169 -1.23 33.68 -11.23
C THR A 169 0.18 33.06 -11.33
N PHE A 170 0.43 31.94 -10.63
CA PHE A 170 1.71 31.24 -10.70
C PHE A 170 1.96 30.61 -12.07
N VAL A 171 0.95 29.98 -12.66
CA VAL A 171 1.07 29.30 -13.96
C VAL A 171 1.23 30.30 -15.10
N GLU A 172 0.54 31.44 -15.05
CA GLU A 172 0.69 32.55 -16.01
C GLU A 172 2.10 33.11 -16.01
N GLN A 173 2.70 33.32 -14.83
CA GLN A 173 4.10 33.71 -14.72
C GLN A 173 5.02 32.67 -15.38
N LYS A 174 4.75 31.36 -15.18
CA LYS A 174 5.52 30.30 -15.82
C LYS A 174 5.36 30.26 -17.34
N TRP A 175 4.19 30.57 -17.87
CA TRP A 175 3.96 30.66 -19.30
C TRP A 175 4.63 31.88 -19.93
N ALA A 176 4.61 33.01 -19.22
CA ALA A 176 5.34 34.21 -19.62
C ALA A 176 6.85 33.95 -19.66
N ASP A 177 7.41 33.33 -18.61
CA ASP A 177 8.83 32.91 -18.55
C ASP A 177 9.18 31.91 -19.66
N ALA A 178 8.22 31.07 -20.06
CA ALA A 178 8.37 30.12 -21.16
C ALA A 178 8.20 30.75 -22.56
N GLY A 179 7.94 32.05 -22.65
CA GLY A 179 7.80 32.78 -23.92
C GLY A 179 6.52 32.46 -24.70
N MET A 180 5.45 31.99 -24.03
CA MET A 180 4.18 31.77 -24.70
C MET A 180 3.56 33.08 -25.19
N ASN A 181 2.97 33.06 -26.38
CA ASN A 181 2.27 34.24 -26.90
C ASN A 181 0.90 34.42 -26.25
N ALA A 182 0.36 35.64 -26.27
CA ALA A 182 -0.91 35.98 -25.59
C ALA A 182 -2.10 35.09 -26.03
N ARG A 183 -2.17 34.71 -27.31
CA ARG A 183 -3.24 33.83 -27.82
C ARG A 183 -3.13 32.40 -27.28
N GLN A 184 -1.91 31.90 -27.09
CA GLN A 184 -1.66 30.59 -26.48
C GLN A 184 -1.95 30.63 -24.98
N MET A 185 -1.65 31.73 -24.29
CA MET A 185 -1.94 31.89 -22.87
C MET A 185 -3.44 31.89 -22.59
N GLU A 186 -4.24 32.64 -23.36
CA GLU A 186 -5.70 32.67 -23.19
C GLU A 186 -6.35 31.29 -23.42
N ALA A 187 -5.90 30.57 -24.45
CA ALA A 187 -6.38 29.21 -24.71
C ALA A 187 -5.97 28.22 -23.60
N ALA A 188 -4.75 28.36 -23.07
CA ALA A 188 -4.23 27.52 -21.99
C ALA A 188 -4.93 27.82 -20.65
N GLU A 189 -5.23 29.08 -20.35
CA GLU A 189 -5.91 29.51 -19.14
C GLU A 189 -7.29 28.85 -19.01
N LYS A 190 -8.09 28.87 -20.08
CA LYS A 190 -9.44 28.26 -20.08
C LYS A 190 -9.41 26.77 -19.72
N ILE A 191 -8.46 26.03 -20.30
CA ILE A 191 -8.28 24.60 -20.02
C ILE A 191 -7.81 24.43 -18.57
N THR A 192 -6.84 25.24 -18.16
CA THR A 192 -6.20 25.12 -16.84
C THR A 192 -7.18 25.44 -15.71
N ARG A 193 -8.02 26.47 -15.83
CA ARG A 193 -9.09 26.77 -14.87
C ARG A 193 -10.08 25.61 -14.71
N MET A 194 -10.39 24.89 -15.79
CA MET A 194 -11.24 23.70 -15.73
C MET A 194 -10.56 22.56 -14.94
N PHE A 195 -9.24 22.41 -15.05
CA PHE A 195 -8.46 21.45 -14.27
C PHE A 195 -8.40 21.80 -12.78
N PHE A 196 -8.33 23.08 -12.44
CA PHE A 196 -8.36 23.55 -11.05
C PHE A 196 -9.75 23.66 -10.44
N HIS A 197 -10.80 23.29 -11.19
CA HIS A 197 -12.13 23.19 -10.63
C HIS A 197 -12.16 22.16 -9.49
N PRO A 198 -12.79 22.43 -8.33
CA PRO A 198 -12.73 21.53 -7.16
C PRO A 198 -13.15 20.08 -7.44
N GLY A 199 -14.16 19.90 -8.31
CA GLY A 199 -14.58 18.57 -8.77
C GLY A 199 -13.52 17.85 -9.61
N ALA A 200 -12.82 18.57 -10.49
CA ALA A 200 -11.74 18.03 -11.31
C ALA A 200 -10.52 17.67 -10.44
N LEU A 201 -10.16 18.55 -9.50
CA LEU A 201 -9.08 18.31 -8.52
C LEU A 201 -9.35 17.09 -7.66
N ALA A 202 -10.58 16.90 -7.18
CA ALA A 202 -10.95 15.72 -6.41
C ALA A 202 -10.86 14.43 -7.23
N ALA A 203 -11.36 14.44 -8.48
CA ALA A 203 -11.31 13.27 -9.36
C ALA A 203 -9.87 12.92 -9.77
N MET A 204 -9.07 13.91 -10.17
CA MET A 204 -7.66 13.72 -10.50
C MET A 204 -6.83 13.35 -9.27
N GLY A 205 -7.12 13.93 -8.11
CA GLY A 205 -6.52 13.58 -6.83
C GLY A 205 -6.77 12.11 -6.49
N PHE A 206 -8.01 11.63 -6.65
CA PHE A 206 -8.36 10.22 -6.48
C PHE A 206 -7.58 9.31 -7.42
N LEU A 207 -7.59 9.61 -8.73
CA LEU A 207 -6.88 8.82 -9.75
C LEU A 207 -5.37 8.77 -9.50
N SER A 208 -4.76 9.93 -9.22
CA SER A 208 -3.32 10.04 -8.96
C SER A 208 -2.95 9.30 -7.68
N GLN A 209 -3.70 9.47 -6.59
CA GLN A 209 -3.46 8.75 -5.34
C GLN A 209 -3.63 7.24 -5.52
N MET A 210 -4.59 6.80 -6.32
CA MET A 210 -4.74 5.38 -6.64
C MET A 210 -3.56 4.85 -7.45
N PHE A 211 -3.14 5.56 -8.49
CA PHE A 211 -1.99 5.15 -9.31
C PHE A 211 -0.71 5.04 -8.47
N PHE A 212 -0.34 6.11 -7.74
CA PHE A 212 0.87 6.12 -6.91
C PHE A 212 0.78 5.17 -5.72
N GLY A 213 -0.41 4.98 -5.14
CA GLY A 213 -0.63 4.04 -4.06
C GLY A 213 -0.53 2.58 -4.51
N VAL A 214 -0.99 2.25 -5.73
CA VAL A 214 -0.78 0.93 -6.33
C VAL A 214 0.71 0.69 -6.56
N VAL A 215 1.43 1.66 -7.13
CA VAL A 215 2.89 1.55 -7.33
C VAL A 215 3.61 1.36 -5.99
N SER A 216 3.24 2.14 -4.98
CA SER A 216 3.78 2.02 -3.62
C SER A 216 3.45 0.65 -3.00
N SER A 217 2.25 0.12 -3.21
CA SER A 217 1.85 -1.22 -2.73
C SER A 217 2.69 -2.34 -3.36
N LEU A 218 3.07 -2.21 -4.64
CA LEU A 218 3.95 -3.17 -5.32
C LEU A 218 5.35 -3.16 -4.68
N ILE A 219 5.90 -1.97 -4.43
CA ILE A 219 7.22 -1.82 -3.81
C ILE A 219 7.20 -2.37 -2.38
N VAL A 220 6.22 -1.97 -1.57
CA VAL A 220 6.07 -2.43 -0.19
C VAL A 220 5.87 -3.94 -0.13
N ALA A 221 5.03 -4.51 -1.00
CA ALA A 221 4.81 -5.95 -1.06
C ALA A 221 6.08 -6.71 -1.46
N ALA A 222 6.93 -6.15 -2.32
CA ALA A 222 8.22 -6.74 -2.67
C ALA A 222 9.18 -6.76 -1.46
N ILE A 223 9.22 -5.68 -0.69
CA ILE A 223 10.10 -5.53 0.49
C ILE A 223 9.63 -6.41 1.66
N VAL A 224 8.32 -6.44 1.93
CA VAL A 224 7.75 -7.11 3.11
C VAL A 224 7.53 -8.62 2.90
N LYS A 225 7.62 -9.10 1.65
CA LYS A 225 7.42 -10.50 1.29
C LYS A 225 8.29 -11.43 2.13
N ARG A 226 7.65 -12.36 2.82
CA ARG A 226 8.31 -13.46 3.54
C ARG A 226 7.71 -14.78 3.06
N ASN A 227 8.54 -15.59 2.41
CA ASN A 227 8.15 -16.92 1.99
C ASN A 227 8.04 -17.85 3.22
N PRO A 228 7.14 -18.84 3.21
CA PRO A 228 7.12 -19.86 4.25
C PRO A 228 8.47 -20.58 4.35
N PRO A 229 8.85 -21.06 5.55
CA PRO A 229 10.09 -21.81 5.72
C PRO A 229 10.12 -22.98 4.74
N SER A 230 11.20 -23.07 3.96
CA SER A 230 11.44 -24.17 3.04
C SER A 230 11.47 -25.50 3.81
N PRO A 231 10.83 -26.57 3.32
CA PRO A 231 10.86 -27.88 3.97
C PRO A 231 12.27 -28.50 4.10
N ALA A 232 13.31 -27.87 3.55
CA ALA A 232 14.70 -28.30 3.73
C ALA A 232 15.32 -27.90 5.08
N ALA A 233 14.62 -27.13 5.91
CA ALA A 233 15.11 -26.69 7.23
C ALA A 233 14.51 -27.47 8.41
N THR A 234 13.79 -28.57 8.18
CA THR A 234 13.59 -29.53 9.27
C THR A 234 14.97 -30.12 9.58
N PRO A 235 15.55 -29.88 10.77
CA PRO A 235 16.71 -30.66 11.19
C PRO A 235 16.36 -32.14 11.02
N PRO A 236 17.29 -32.99 10.56
CA PRO A 236 17.03 -34.41 10.38
C PRO A 236 16.35 -34.92 11.65
N VAL A 237 15.22 -35.61 11.49
CA VAL A 237 14.51 -36.25 12.59
C VAL A 237 15.54 -37.14 13.29
N VAL A 238 16.06 -36.69 14.43
CA VAL A 238 16.96 -37.50 15.25
C VAL A 238 16.10 -38.68 15.70
N PRO A 239 16.42 -39.92 15.28
CA PRO A 239 15.67 -41.07 15.75
C PRO A 239 15.72 -41.10 17.28
N PRO A 240 14.65 -41.53 17.97
CA PRO A 240 14.64 -41.59 19.42
C PRO A 240 15.88 -42.37 19.89
N VAL A 241 16.66 -41.75 20.78
CA VAL A 241 17.78 -42.42 21.45
C VAL A 241 17.18 -43.54 22.29
N ILE A 242 17.30 -44.77 21.80
CA ILE A 242 16.88 -45.96 22.55
C ILE A 242 17.83 -46.05 23.74
N PRO A 243 17.36 -45.94 24.99
CA PRO A 243 18.22 -46.10 26.15
C PRO A 243 18.80 -47.53 26.14
N PRO A 244 20.08 -47.71 26.51
CA PRO A 244 20.67 -49.03 26.59
C PRO A 244 19.85 -49.90 27.54
N PRO A 245 19.64 -51.19 27.22
CA PRO A 245 18.90 -52.09 28.10
C PRO A 245 19.56 -52.08 29.47
N ALA A 246 18.74 -51.87 30.51
CA ALA A 246 19.20 -51.94 31.89
C ALA A 246 19.88 -53.29 32.10
N ALA A 247 21.17 -53.26 32.43
CA ALA A 247 21.92 -54.45 32.82
C ALA A 247 21.23 -55.06 34.05
N GLN A 248 20.73 -56.30 33.91
CA GLN A 248 20.37 -57.17 35.02
C GLN A 248 21.59 -57.97 35.43
#